data_AF-A0A958STG4-F1
#
_entry.id   AF-A0A958STG4-F1
#
_cell.length_a   1.000
_cell.length_b   1.000
_cell.length_c   1.000
_cell.angle_alpha   90.00
_cell.angle_beta   90.00
_cell.angle_gamma   90.00
#
_symmetry.space_group_name_H-M   'P 1'
#
loop_
_entity.id
_entity.type
_entity.pdbx_description
1 polymer ?
#
loop_
_entity_poly.entity_id
_entity_poly.type
_entity_poly.pdbx_seq_one_letter_code
_entity_poly.pdbx_strand_id
1 'polypeptide(L)'
;MKKSNPKTYFFKCFLVPLLFMGFGTISAQQLYVGDGGIWYLEAGANFTTSNTVVAEHANGTFAVQGGTNWATAAEFVDGKVTVIGAGSTTANVGDGIQSTIALVATANDEIVCDYT
;
A
#
# COMPACT_ATOMS: atom_id res chain seq x y z
N MET A 1 -36.32 38.92 39.01
CA MET A 1 -35.67 37.58 39.11
C MET A 1 -36.03 36.78 37.87
N LYS A 2 -35.06 36.38 37.04
CA LYS A 2 -35.30 35.70 35.75
C LYS A 2 -35.21 34.17 35.97
N LYS A 3 -36.31 33.45 35.73
CA LYS A 3 -36.45 32.01 35.95
C LYS A 3 -35.60 31.25 34.91
N SER A 4 -34.51 30.60 35.33
CA SER A 4 -33.71 29.77 34.43
C SER A 4 -34.47 28.47 34.13
N ASN A 5 -34.62 28.15 32.84
CA ASN A 5 -35.33 26.95 32.39
C ASN A 5 -34.31 25.78 32.31
N PRO A 6 -34.44 24.72 33.14
CA PRO A 6 -33.42 23.68 33.27
C PRO A 6 -33.29 22.75 32.05
N LYS A 7 -34.23 22.83 31.10
CA LYS A 7 -34.27 21.95 29.92
C LYS A 7 -33.17 22.23 28.90
N THR A 8 -32.51 23.37 28.95
CA THR A 8 -31.53 23.78 27.93
C THR A 8 -30.10 23.26 28.19
N TYR A 9 -29.82 22.71 29.37
CA TYR A 9 -28.48 22.20 29.72
C TYR A 9 -28.33 20.70 29.47
N PHE A 10 -29.43 19.94 29.49
CA PHE A 10 -29.38 18.49 29.31
C PHE A 10 -28.94 18.07 27.89
N PHE A 11 -29.17 18.93 26.90
CA PHE A 11 -28.84 18.66 25.50
C PHE A 11 -27.39 19.01 25.12
N LYS A 12 -26.67 19.77 25.96
CA LYS A 12 -25.30 20.23 25.65
C LYS A 12 -24.21 19.29 26.15
N CYS A 13 -24.49 18.44 27.13
CA CYS A 13 -23.51 17.50 27.69
C CYS A 13 -23.49 16.13 26.98
N PHE A 14 -24.51 15.83 26.16
CA PHE A 14 -24.62 14.54 25.46
C PHE A 14 -23.89 14.51 24.10
N LEU A 15 -23.42 15.65 23.59
CA LEU A 15 -22.70 15.74 22.33
C LEU A 15 -21.18 15.49 22.47
N VAL A 16 -20.65 15.54 23.69
CA VAL A 16 -19.21 15.37 23.97
C VAL A 16 -18.74 13.90 24.04
N PRO A 17 -19.52 12.93 24.57
CA PRO A 17 -19.04 11.54 24.62
C PRO A 17 -19.10 10.81 23.27
N LEU A 18 -19.80 11.35 22.26
CA LEU A 18 -19.87 10.72 20.92
C LEU A 18 -18.56 10.87 20.13
N LEU A 19 -17.69 11.81 20.51
CA LEU A 19 -16.41 12.05 19.81
C LEU A 19 -15.33 11.00 20.15
N PHE A 20 -15.53 10.16 21.17
CA PHE A 20 -14.53 9.21 21.68
C PHE A 20 -14.74 7.75 21.25
N MET A 21 -15.79 7.43 20.47
CA MET A 21 -16.08 6.04 20.05
C MET A 21 -15.36 5.59 18.77
N GLY A 22 -14.37 6.35 18.30
CA GLY A 22 -13.78 6.18 16.97
C GLY A 22 -12.35 5.62 16.92
N PHE A 23 -11.82 4.96 17.95
CA PHE A 23 -10.55 4.22 17.82
C PHE A 23 -10.83 2.79 17.36
N GLY A 24 -11.43 2.65 16.19
CA GLY A 24 -11.44 1.37 15.49
C GLY A 24 -10.00 1.02 15.12
N THR A 25 -9.61 -0.25 15.30
CA THR A 25 -8.37 -0.77 14.73
C THR A 25 -8.41 -0.51 13.22
N ILE A 26 -7.49 0.30 12.71
CA ILE A 26 -7.30 0.43 11.26
C ILE A 26 -6.72 -0.92 10.83
N SER A 27 -7.55 -1.78 10.23
CA SER A 27 -7.05 -2.96 9.54
C SER A 27 -6.08 -2.48 8.48
N ALA A 28 -4.89 -3.07 8.43
CA ALA A 28 -3.91 -2.76 7.40
C ALA A 28 -4.57 -2.98 6.02
N GLN A 29 -4.62 -1.94 5.21
CA GLN A 29 -5.21 -2.01 3.88
C GLN A 29 -4.23 -2.72 2.96
N GLN A 30 -4.66 -3.83 2.39
CA GLN A 30 -3.91 -4.54 1.37
C GLN A 30 -4.11 -3.86 0.01
N LEU A 31 -3.03 -3.64 -0.73
CA LEU A 31 -3.13 -3.26 -2.14
C LEU A 31 -3.46 -4.52 -2.95
N TYR A 32 -4.51 -4.45 -3.77
CA TYR A 32 -4.87 -5.48 -4.72
C TYR A 32 -4.88 -4.92 -6.15
N VAL A 33 -4.10 -5.52 -7.04
CA VAL A 33 -4.13 -5.19 -8.47
C VAL A 33 -5.19 -6.06 -9.15
N GLY A 34 -6.27 -5.43 -9.61
CA GLY A 34 -7.41 -6.11 -10.22
C GLY A 34 -7.13 -6.73 -11.60
N ASP A 35 -8.09 -7.48 -12.12
CA ASP A 35 -8.00 -8.13 -13.43
C ASP A 35 -7.81 -7.11 -14.57
N GLY A 36 -6.72 -7.25 -15.34
CA GLY A 36 -6.32 -6.30 -16.38
C GLY A 36 -5.86 -4.94 -15.85
N GLY A 37 -5.81 -4.77 -14.52
CA GLY A 37 -5.35 -3.57 -13.87
C GLY A 37 -3.82 -3.48 -13.89
N ILE A 38 -3.31 -2.26 -14.02
CA ILE A 38 -1.89 -1.96 -13.87
C ILE A 38 -1.74 -0.98 -12.74
N TRP A 39 -0.89 -1.32 -11.78
CA TRP A 39 -0.42 -0.39 -10.78
C TRP A 39 1.07 -0.11 -11.02
N TYR A 40 1.47 1.15 -11.03
CA TYR A 40 2.83 1.56 -11.41
C TYR A 40 3.46 2.47 -10.36
N LEU A 41 4.66 2.10 -9.90
CA LEU A 41 5.49 2.89 -9.00
C LEU A 41 6.61 3.61 -9.76
N GLU A 42 6.57 4.93 -9.73
CA GLU A 42 7.66 5.76 -10.24
C GLU A 42 8.89 5.73 -9.34
N ALA A 43 10.07 5.84 -9.96
CA ALA A 43 11.31 5.90 -9.22
C ALA A 43 11.36 7.18 -8.37
N GLY A 44 11.73 7.05 -7.10
CA GLY A 44 11.80 8.16 -6.15
C GLY A 44 10.48 8.47 -5.43
N ALA A 45 9.37 7.83 -5.80
CA ALA A 45 8.15 7.87 -5.00
C ALA A 45 8.33 7.06 -3.71
N ASN A 46 7.81 7.58 -2.59
CA ASN A 46 7.78 6.85 -1.33
C ASN A 46 6.54 5.95 -1.32
N PHE A 47 6.74 4.64 -1.31
CA PHE A 47 5.68 3.65 -1.31
C PHE A 47 5.83 2.68 -0.15
N THR A 48 4.70 2.35 0.48
CA THR A 48 4.60 1.37 1.56
C THR A 48 3.18 0.82 1.59
N THR A 49 3.07 -0.46 1.91
CA THR A 49 1.81 -1.16 2.18
C THR A 49 1.56 -1.29 3.69
N SER A 50 2.37 -0.59 4.50
CA SER A 50 2.37 -0.68 5.97
C SER A 50 2.58 -2.10 6.48
N ASN A 51 3.59 -2.80 5.92
CA ASN A 51 3.93 -4.19 6.21
C ASN A 51 2.85 -5.20 5.78
N THR A 52 2.16 -4.93 4.67
CA THR A 52 1.25 -5.90 4.05
C THR A 52 1.74 -6.32 2.67
N VAL A 53 1.22 -7.45 2.21
CA VAL A 53 1.58 -8.01 0.91
C VAL A 53 0.75 -7.36 -0.18
N VAL A 54 1.34 -7.01 -1.32
CA VAL A 54 0.56 -6.64 -2.51
C VAL A 54 0.05 -7.92 -3.15
N ALA A 55 -1.27 -8.06 -3.31
CA ALA A 55 -1.85 -9.15 -4.09
C ALA A 55 -2.17 -8.68 -5.50
N GLU A 56 -2.11 -9.59 -6.47
CA GLU A 56 -2.53 -9.31 -7.83
C GLU A 56 -3.44 -10.42 -8.37
N HIS A 57 -4.37 -10.03 -9.23
CA HIS A 57 -5.06 -10.98 -10.09
C HIS A 57 -4.06 -11.62 -11.07
N ALA A 58 -4.37 -12.80 -11.61
CA ALA A 58 -3.50 -13.47 -12.58
C ALA A 58 -3.21 -12.65 -13.86
N ASN A 59 -4.10 -11.72 -14.22
CA ASN A 59 -3.88 -10.75 -15.31
C ASN A 59 -3.69 -9.31 -14.80
N GLY A 60 -3.52 -9.12 -13.49
CA GLY A 60 -3.08 -7.86 -12.93
C GLY A 60 -1.58 -7.67 -13.17
N THR A 61 -1.09 -6.44 -13.06
CA THR A 61 0.34 -6.17 -13.15
C THR A 61 0.74 -5.13 -12.12
N PHE A 62 1.61 -5.54 -11.20
CA PHE A 62 2.39 -4.60 -10.40
C PHE A 62 3.70 -4.27 -11.11
N ALA A 63 3.86 -3.00 -11.48
CA ALA A 63 5.04 -2.52 -12.18
C ALA A 63 5.79 -1.45 -11.37
N VAL A 64 7.11 -1.42 -11.52
CA VAL A 64 7.98 -0.41 -10.91
C VAL A 64 8.93 0.15 -11.96
N GLN A 65 9.31 1.41 -11.81
CA GLN A 65 10.31 2.01 -12.69
C GLN A 65 11.72 1.51 -12.35
N GLY A 66 12.57 1.37 -13.37
CA GLY A 66 14.01 1.23 -13.20
C GLY A 66 14.59 2.30 -12.27
N GLY A 67 15.40 1.90 -11.29
CA GLY A 67 15.93 2.81 -10.25
C GLY A 67 15.07 2.87 -8.98
N THR A 68 13.97 2.12 -8.90
CA THR A 68 13.14 2.06 -7.70
C THR A 68 13.83 1.28 -6.58
N ASN A 69 13.81 1.83 -5.37
CA ASN A 69 14.33 1.18 -4.16
C ASN A 69 13.20 0.97 -3.15
N TRP A 70 12.39 -0.05 -3.40
CA TRP A 70 11.40 -0.55 -2.45
C TRP A 70 11.99 -1.82 -1.81
N ALA A 71 12.56 -1.69 -0.61
CA ALA A 71 13.30 -2.76 0.06
C ALA A 71 12.84 -2.99 1.51
N THR A 72 11.56 -2.72 1.79
CA THR A 72 10.99 -2.94 3.12
C THR A 72 10.79 -4.43 3.36
N ALA A 73 11.17 -4.90 4.55
CA ALA A 73 10.89 -6.28 4.96
C ALA A 73 9.37 -6.49 5.10
N ALA A 74 8.87 -7.62 4.62
CA ALA A 74 7.45 -7.99 4.62
C ALA A 74 6.55 -7.15 3.68
N GLU A 75 7.13 -6.35 2.78
CA GLU A 75 6.39 -5.70 1.69
C GLU A 75 6.89 -6.24 0.35
N PHE A 76 6.08 -7.12 -0.24
CA PHE A 76 6.37 -7.78 -1.50
C PHE A 76 5.09 -7.99 -2.29
N VAL A 77 5.23 -8.26 -3.59
CA VAL A 77 4.11 -8.72 -4.43
C VAL A 77 4.01 -10.24 -4.33
N ASP A 78 2.85 -10.73 -3.94
CA ASP A 78 2.47 -12.14 -4.03
C ASP A 78 2.19 -12.48 -5.50
N GLY A 79 3.26 -12.83 -6.23
CA GLY A 79 3.27 -12.82 -7.68
C GLY A 79 4.52 -12.19 -8.27
N LYS A 80 4.33 -11.46 -9.36
CA LYS A 80 5.39 -10.93 -10.21
C LYS A 80 5.55 -9.43 -10.03
N VAL A 81 6.75 -8.94 -10.33
CA VAL A 81 7.02 -7.50 -10.44
C VAL A 81 7.58 -7.22 -11.82
N THR A 82 6.93 -6.33 -12.56
CA THR A 82 7.45 -5.86 -13.85
C THR A 82 8.30 -4.61 -13.63
N VAL A 83 9.60 -4.69 -13.91
CA VAL A 83 10.49 -3.52 -13.89
C VAL A 83 10.53 -2.89 -15.28
N ILE A 84 10.23 -1.60 -15.38
CA ILE A 84 10.18 -0.85 -16.63
C ILE A 84 11.22 0.28 -16.60
N GLY A 85 12.14 0.30 -17.56
CA GLY A 85 13.14 1.35 -17.70
C GLY A 85 14.51 1.00 -17.10
N ALA A 86 15.49 1.86 -17.37
CA ALA A 86 16.86 1.68 -16.91
C ALA A 86 17.03 2.02 -15.41
N GLY A 87 17.97 1.35 -14.75
CA GLY A 87 18.36 1.64 -13.37
C GLY A 87 18.64 0.39 -12.54
N SER A 88 19.23 0.59 -11.36
CA SER A 88 19.36 -0.45 -10.35
C SER A 88 18.08 -0.52 -9.54
N THR A 89 17.40 -1.67 -9.57
CA THR A 89 16.11 -1.87 -8.92
C THR A 89 16.15 -3.07 -8.00
N THR A 90 15.44 -2.95 -6.89
CA THR A 90 15.09 -4.08 -6.00
C THR A 90 13.65 -4.46 -6.26
N ALA A 91 13.41 -5.66 -6.79
CA ALA A 91 12.07 -6.21 -6.97
C ALA A 91 11.77 -7.21 -5.84
N ASN A 92 10.75 -6.92 -5.03
CA ASN A 92 10.28 -7.82 -3.98
C ASN A 92 9.07 -8.61 -4.48
N VAL A 93 9.29 -9.91 -4.71
CA VAL A 93 8.30 -10.89 -5.18
C VAL A 93 8.11 -11.98 -4.13
N GLY A 94 7.14 -12.88 -4.29
CA GLY A 94 7.00 -14.03 -3.38
C GLY A 94 5.72 -14.83 -3.59
N ASP A 95 5.61 -15.94 -2.85
CA ASP A 95 4.40 -16.76 -2.65
C ASP A 95 4.29 -17.08 -1.17
N GLY A 96 3.62 -16.18 -0.43
CA GLY A 96 3.58 -16.19 1.03
C GLY A 96 4.91 -15.87 1.76
N ILE A 97 6.05 -15.97 1.08
CA ILE A 97 7.38 -15.60 1.59
C ILE A 97 8.09 -14.69 0.58
N GLN A 98 8.63 -13.57 1.09
CA GLN A 98 9.39 -12.62 0.28
C GLN A 98 10.67 -13.23 -0.29
N SER A 99 10.88 -13.00 -1.57
CA SER A 99 12.14 -13.14 -2.30
C SER A 99 12.51 -11.81 -2.93
N THR A 100 13.77 -11.41 -2.78
CA THR A 100 14.25 -10.13 -3.29
C THR A 100 15.21 -10.37 -4.46
N ILE A 101 14.90 -9.75 -5.59
CA ILE A 101 15.70 -9.80 -6.81
C ILE A 101 16.32 -8.42 -7.03
N ALA A 102 17.64 -8.37 -6.99
CA ALA A 102 18.41 -7.19 -7.37
C ALA A 102 18.78 -7.29 -8.85
N LEU A 103 18.43 -6.27 -9.63
CA LEU A 103 18.73 -6.23 -11.05
C LEU A 103 19.17 -4.83 -11.50
N VAL A 104 19.93 -4.79 -12.59
CA VAL A 104 20.39 -3.57 -13.22
C VAL A 104 19.98 -3.60 -14.69
N ALA A 105 18.99 -2.79 -15.05
CA ALA A 105 18.61 -2.55 -16.43
C ALA A 105 19.47 -1.42 -17.00
N THR A 106 20.15 -1.65 -18.12
CA THR A 106 21.02 -0.64 -18.76
C THR A 106 20.32 0.18 -19.83
N ALA A 107 19.14 -0.26 -20.27
CA ALA A 107 18.32 0.39 -21.28
C ALA A 107 16.86 0.45 -20.81
N ASN A 108 16.00 1.05 -21.64
CA ASN A 108 14.56 1.01 -21.41
C ASN A 108 14.01 -0.36 -21.75
N ASP A 109 14.17 -1.28 -20.81
CA ASP A 109 13.71 -2.67 -20.90
C ASP A 109 12.46 -2.88 -20.04
N GLU A 110 11.71 -3.93 -20.35
CA GLU A 110 10.64 -4.47 -19.51
C GLU A 110 11.07 -5.85 -19.03
N ILE A 111 11.28 -5.99 -17.72
CA ILE A 111 11.83 -7.20 -17.10
C ILE A 111 10.82 -7.71 -16.08
N VAL A 112 10.30 -8.90 -16.30
CA VAL A 112 9.40 -9.56 -15.35
C VAL A 112 10.23 -10.36 -14.34
N CYS A 113 10.11 -9.99 -13.08
CA CYS A 113 10.71 -10.69 -11.96
C CYS A 113 9.68 -11.65 -11.37
N ASP A 114 10.09 -12.91 -11.17
CA ASP A 114 9.28 -14.00 -10.64
C ASP A 114 10.08 -14.70 -9.53
N TYR A 115 9.40 -15.29 -8.55
CA TYR A 115 9.99 -15.98 -7.41
C TYR A 115 10.29 -17.48 -7.68
N THR A 116 9.94 -17.97 -8.88
CA THR A 116 10.13 -19.38 -9.31
C THR A 116 11.52 -19.72 -9.84
#